data_AF-S1N7B2-F1
#
_entry.id   AF-S1N7B2-F1
#
_cell.length_a   1.000
_cell.length_b   1.000
_cell.length_c   1.000
_cell.angle_alpha   90.00
_cell.angle_beta   90.00
_cell.angle_gamma   90.00
#
_symmetry.space_group_name_H-M   'P 1'
#
loop_
_entity.id
_entity.type
_entity.pdbx_description
1 polymer ?
#
loop_
_entity_poly.entity_id
_entity_poly.type
_entity_poly.pdbx_seq_one_letter_code
_entity_poly.pdbx_strand_id
1 'polypeptide(L)'
;MKYQGKSMMSLNQMAEIGIKYQGDGYVTGFPIISDNDAYILNGVIEANEEYIAIEQWIPVFPESLQPVSPSLTDDQQVVLEWLKEETQRRRNIHAALYWFYETNVELDLIPSSLSDVEWCQVLAAFAEWGLNSCQNGNS
;
A
#
# COMPACT_ATOMS: atom_id res chain seq x y z
N MET A 1 1.73 6.35 6.46
CA MET A 1 1.47 5.84 5.10
C MET A 1 2.78 5.88 4.33
N LYS A 2 3.19 4.78 3.69
CA LYS A 2 4.43 4.74 2.91
C LYS A 2 4.20 5.38 1.53
N TYR A 3 5.22 6.01 1.01
CA TYR A 3 5.24 6.60 -0.32
C TYR A 3 6.40 6.00 -1.11
N GLN A 4 6.26 6.04 -2.42
CA GLN A 4 7.37 5.80 -3.34
C GLN A 4 7.63 7.09 -4.11
N GLY A 5 8.90 7.31 -4.42
CA GLY A 5 9.32 8.42 -5.26
C GLY A 5 10.53 7.98 -6.09
N LYS A 6 10.66 8.57 -7.27
CA LYS A 6 11.83 8.38 -8.12
C LYS A 6 12.99 9.14 -7.51
N SER A 7 14.07 8.44 -7.22
CA SER A 7 15.26 9.05 -6.63
C SER A 7 15.90 10.05 -7.60
N MET A 8 16.36 11.17 -7.04
CA MET A 8 17.28 12.09 -7.74
C MET A 8 18.71 11.54 -7.77
N MET A 9 19.02 10.53 -6.96
CA MET A 9 20.34 9.90 -6.91
C MET A 9 20.49 8.87 -8.03
N SER A 10 21.73 8.69 -8.48
CA SER A 10 22.05 7.57 -9.39
C SER A 10 21.96 6.22 -8.68
N LEU A 11 21.74 5.15 -9.44
CA LEU A 11 21.70 3.78 -8.91
C LEU A 11 22.99 3.40 -8.16
N ASN A 12 24.15 3.87 -8.62
CA ASN A 12 25.44 3.63 -7.96
C ASN A 12 25.50 4.30 -6.59
N GLN A 13 25.09 5.57 -6.49
CA GLN A 13 25.07 6.29 -5.22
C GLN A 13 24.09 5.63 -4.23
N MET A 14 22.94 5.16 -4.70
CA MET A 14 21.99 4.44 -3.86
C MET A 14 22.55 3.10 -3.35
N ALA A 15 23.26 2.36 -4.21
CA ALA A 15 23.91 1.11 -3.83
C ALA A 15 25.02 1.33 -2.78
N GLU A 16 25.81 2.41 -2.91
CA GLU A 16 26.88 2.77 -1.97
C GLU A 16 26.37 3.01 -0.55
N ILE A 17 25.17 3.58 -0.40
CA ILE A 17 24.55 3.85 0.90
C ILE A 17 23.56 2.75 1.35
N GLY A 18 23.57 1.60 0.66
CA GLY A 18 22.82 0.41 1.07
C GLY A 18 21.31 0.50 0.84
N ILE A 19 20.84 1.39 -0.03
CA ILE A 19 19.42 1.48 -0.38
C ILE A 19 19.04 0.33 -1.31
N LYS A 20 18.02 -0.43 -0.91
CA LYS A 20 17.33 -1.36 -1.82
C LYS A 20 16.41 -0.56 -2.74
N TYR A 21 16.69 -0.59 -4.03
CA TYR A 21 15.86 0.04 -5.06
C TYR A 21 15.21 -1.03 -5.94
N GLN A 22 14.03 -0.73 -6.46
CA GLN A 22 13.49 -1.45 -7.62
C GLN A 22 14.21 -0.90 -8.85
N GLY A 23 14.49 -1.74 -9.86
CA GLY A 23 15.42 -1.43 -10.97
C GLY A 23 15.07 -0.21 -11.83
N ASP A 24 13.96 0.45 -11.55
CA ASP A 24 13.46 1.69 -12.15
C ASP A 24 13.90 2.97 -11.40
N GLY A 25 14.64 2.83 -10.29
CA GLY A 25 15.14 3.94 -9.48
C GLY A 25 14.12 4.50 -8.47
N TYR A 26 13.02 3.80 -8.23
CA TYR A 26 12.08 4.15 -7.18
C TYR A 26 12.54 3.62 -5.82
N VAL A 27 12.30 4.46 -4.80
CA VAL A 27 12.57 4.16 -3.40
C VAL A 27 11.29 4.33 -2.59
N THR A 28 11.12 3.50 -1.56
CA THR A 28 9.91 3.46 -0.74
C THR A 28 10.24 3.78 0.71
N GLY A 29 9.43 4.61 1.36
CA GLY A 29 9.59 4.97 2.76
C GLY A 29 8.59 6.03 3.22
N PHE A 30 8.97 6.83 4.22
CA PHE A 30 8.12 7.92 4.72
C PHE A 30 8.47 9.24 4.02
N PRO A 31 7.50 9.97 3.45
CA PRO A 31 7.80 11.21 2.75
C PRO A 31 8.04 12.35 3.76
N ILE A 32 9.01 13.20 3.44
CA ILE A 32 9.13 14.57 3.97
C ILE A 32 9.05 15.51 2.78
N ILE A 33 8.14 16.48 2.85
CA ILE A 33 7.94 17.49 1.81
C ILE A 33 8.18 18.85 2.45
N SER A 34 9.08 19.64 1.86
CA SER A 34 9.42 20.98 2.30
C SER A 34 9.49 21.90 1.09
N ASP A 35 8.47 22.73 0.91
CA ASP A 35 8.32 23.64 -0.23
C ASP A 35 8.48 22.93 -1.59
N ASN A 36 9.65 23.06 -2.21
CA ASN A 36 9.98 22.49 -3.52
C ASN A 36 10.80 21.19 -3.42
N ASP A 37 11.16 20.76 -2.22
CA ASP A 37 12.01 19.59 -1.99
C ASP A 37 11.20 18.44 -1.39
N ALA A 38 11.55 17.23 -1.80
CA ALA A 38 10.92 16.00 -1.33
C ALA A 38 11.97 14.94 -1.02
N TYR A 39 11.76 14.23 0.09
CA TYR A 39 12.64 13.18 0.57
C TYR A 39 11.83 11.94 0.96
N ILE A 40 12.40 10.76 0.70
CA ILE A 40 11.94 9.50 1.29
C ILE A 40 12.91 9.10 2.38
N LEU A 41 12.38 8.91 3.59
CA LEU A 41 13.12 8.39 4.73
C LEU A 41 12.98 6.86 4.80
N ASN A 42 14.10 6.15 4.79
CA ASN A 42 14.12 4.69 4.84
C ASN A 42 15.30 4.15 5.66
N GLY A 43 15.32 4.39 6.96
CA GLY A 43 16.34 3.81 7.84
C GLY A 43 16.42 4.54 9.16
N VAL A 44 15.90 3.92 10.22
CA VAL A 44 16.00 4.43 11.60
C VAL A 44 17.19 3.73 12.25
N ILE A 45 18.17 4.50 12.71
CA ILE A 45 19.34 3.97 13.42
C ILE A 45 19.18 4.02 14.92
N GLU A 46 18.46 5.02 15.43
CA GLU A 46 18.16 5.16 16.84
C GLU A 46 16.82 5.87 17.00
N ALA A 47 16.05 5.45 17.99
CA ALA A 47 14.85 6.16 18.41
C ALA A 47 14.70 6.01 19.92
N ASN A 48 14.39 7.10 20.60
CA ASN A 48 14.02 7.13 22.01
C ASN A 48 12.85 8.10 22.23
N GLU A 49 12.53 8.39 23.49
CA GLU A 49 11.40 9.25 23.84
C GLU A 49 11.60 10.74 23.46
N GLU A 50 12.84 11.16 23.21
CA GLU A 50 13.20 12.54 22.88
C GLU A 50 13.49 12.76 21.39
N TYR A 51 14.08 11.78 20.70
CA TYR A 51 14.48 11.92 19.31
C TYR A 51 14.45 10.63 18.49
N ILE A 52 14.49 10.82 17.17
CA ILE A 52 14.70 9.79 16.16
C ILE A 52 15.90 10.20 15.30
N ALA A 53 16.86 9.31 15.13
CA ALA A 53 17.98 9.45 14.21
C ALA A 53 17.76 8.58 12.97
N ILE A 54 17.86 9.22 11.80
CA ILE A 54 17.58 8.63 10.49
C ILE A 54 18.86 8.64 9.66
N GLU A 55 19.25 7.48 9.13
CA GLU A 55 20.50 7.33 8.37
C GLU A 55 20.31 7.47 6.85
N GLN A 56 19.10 7.22 6.35
CA GLN A 56 18.82 7.29 4.91
C GLN A 56 17.78 8.36 4.59
N TRP A 57 18.28 9.48 4.08
CA TRP A 57 17.50 10.59 3.50
C TRP A 57 17.68 10.59 2.00
N ILE A 58 16.64 10.19 1.27
CA ILE A 58 16.75 9.97 -0.17
C ILE A 58 16.00 11.09 -0.88
N PRO A 59 16.68 12.02 -1.56
CA PRO A 59 16.01 13.04 -2.34
C PRO A 59 15.25 12.41 -3.51
N VAL A 60 14.00 12.81 -3.70
CA VAL A 60 13.11 12.32 -4.76
C VAL A 60 12.50 13.49 -5.53
N PHE A 61 12.17 13.27 -6.79
CA PHE A 61 11.40 14.24 -7.57
C PHE A 61 10.01 14.43 -6.94
N PRO A 62 9.63 15.65 -6.48
CA PRO A 62 8.35 15.87 -5.82
C PRO A 62 7.15 15.41 -6.64
N GLU A 63 7.19 15.59 -7.97
CA GLU A 63 6.16 15.17 -8.91
C GLU A 63 6.02 13.65 -9.06
N SER A 64 7.01 12.89 -8.60
CA SER A 64 7.01 11.43 -8.63
C SER A 64 6.51 10.78 -7.34
N LEU A 65 6.28 11.59 -6.29
CA LEU A 65 5.79 11.10 -5.01
C LEU A 65 4.36 10.61 -5.16
N GLN A 66 4.17 9.33 -4.88
CA GLN A 66 2.86 8.70 -4.85
C GLN A 66 2.77 7.81 -3.62
N PRO A 67 1.59 7.76 -2.97
CA PRO A 67 1.38 6.83 -1.89
C PRO A 67 1.58 5.40 -2.40
N VAL A 68 2.27 4.58 -1.61
CA VAL A 68 2.35 3.14 -1.84
C VAL A 68 1.12 2.56 -1.17
N SER A 69 0.12 2.21 -1.98
CA SER A 69 -0.88 1.24 -1.55
C SER A 69 -0.12 -0.02 -1.15
N PRO A 70 -0.45 -0.66 0.00
CA PRO A 70 0.14 -1.95 0.31
C PRO A 70 -0.06 -2.86 -0.90
N SER A 71 1.03 -3.35 -1.48
CA SER A 71 0.96 -4.45 -2.45
C SER A 71 0.31 -5.59 -1.68
N LEU A 72 -0.94 -5.90 -2.01
CA LEU A 72 -1.58 -7.08 -1.47
C LEU A 72 -0.72 -8.29 -1.83
N THR A 73 -0.53 -9.21 -0.90
CA THR A 73 0.03 -10.53 -1.19
C THR A 73 -0.92 -11.28 -2.13
N ASP A 74 -0.45 -12.37 -2.75
CA ASP A 74 -1.30 -13.21 -3.61
C ASP A 74 -2.56 -13.66 -2.87
N ASP A 75 -2.43 -14.04 -1.60
CA ASP A 75 -3.54 -14.42 -0.72
C ASP A 75 -4.53 -13.26 -0.49
N GLN A 76 -4.01 -12.06 -0.18
CA GLN A 76 -4.85 -10.87 -0.01
C GLN A 76 -5.54 -10.46 -1.32
N GLN A 77 -4.89 -10.67 -2.47
CA GLN A 77 -5.41 -10.34 -3.78
C GLN A 77 -6.58 -11.28 -4.16
N VAL A 78 -6.46 -12.58 -3.87
CA VAL A 78 -7.55 -13.56 -4.05
C VAL A 78 -8.80 -13.10 -3.29
N VAL A 79 -8.63 -12.70 -2.03
CA VAL A 79 -9.74 -12.22 -1.20
C VAL A 79 -10.33 -10.91 -1.74
N LEU A 80 -9.50 -9.96 -2.18
CA LEU A 80 -9.97 -8.72 -2.78
C LEU A 80 -10.82 -8.98 -4.02
N GLU A 81 -10.36 -9.82 -4.95
CA GLU A 81 -11.12 -10.13 -6.17
C GLU A 81 -12.44 -10.83 -5.86
N TRP A 82 -12.45 -11.74 -4.90
CA TRP A 82 -13.69 -12.38 -4.44
C TRP A 82 -14.71 -11.36 -3.93
N LEU A 83 -14.28 -10.39 -3.11
CA LEU A 83 -15.17 -9.33 -2.60
C LEU A 83 -15.74 -8.45 -3.74
N LYS A 84 -14.95 -8.16 -4.77
CA LYS A 84 -15.40 -7.43 -5.96
C LYS A 84 -16.43 -8.22 -6.76
N GLU A 85 -16.16 -9.49 -7.04
CA GLU A 85 -17.08 -10.38 -7.76
C GLU A 85 -18.41 -10.52 -7.03
N GLU A 86 -18.37 -10.73 -5.72
CA GLU A 86 -19.57 -10.90 -4.91
C GLU A 86 -20.38 -9.59 -4.83
N THR A 87 -19.69 -8.45 -4.78
CA THR A 87 -20.33 -7.13 -4.88
C THR A 87 -21.06 -6.96 -6.20
N GLN A 88 -20.44 -7.35 -7.32
CA GLN A 88 -21.08 -7.28 -8.63
C GLN A 88 -22.27 -8.24 -8.73
N ARG A 89 -22.12 -9.48 -8.26
CA ARG A 89 -23.19 -10.49 -8.25
C ARG A 89 -24.41 -10.03 -7.46
N ARG A 90 -24.19 -9.38 -6.32
CA ARG A 90 -25.25 -8.89 -5.43
C ARG A 90 -25.67 -7.45 -5.68
N ARG A 91 -24.93 -6.73 -6.53
CA ARG A 91 -25.05 -5.29 -6.78
C ARG A 91 -25.05 -4.45 -5.49
N ASN A 92 -24.32 -4.90 -4.46
CA ASN A 92 -24.35 -4.30 -3.14
C ASN A 92 -23.10 -4.68 -2.31
N ILE A 93 -22.31 -3.66 -1.92
CA ILE A 93 -21.08 -3.82 -1.13
C ILE A 93 -21.38 -4.39 0.27
N HIS A 94 -22.43 -3.91 0.95
CA HIS A 94 -22.79 -4.41 2.28
C HIS A 94 -23.22 -5.87 2.24
N ALA A 95 -23.90 -6.28 1.17
CA ALA A 95 -24.28 -7.67 0.98
C ALA A 95 -23.04 -8.56 0.75
N ALA A 96 -22.03 -8.11 -0.01
CA ALA A 96 -20.79 -8.87 -0.18
C ALA A 96 -20.06 -9.10 1.16
N LEU A 97 -19.95 -8.05 2.00
CA LEU A 97 -19.35 -8.16 3.34
C LEU A 97 -20.16 -9.05 4.27
N TYR A 98 -21.49 -8.93 4.29
CA TYR A 98 -22.36 -9.78 5.11
C TYR A 98 -22.18 -11.26 4.77
N TRP A 99 -22.10 -11.60 3.48
CA TRP A 99 -21.89 -12.97 3.05
C TRP A 99 -20.47 -13.48 3.33
N PHE A 100 -19.45 -12.62 3.30
CA PHE A 100 -18.13 -13.00 3.77
C PHE A 100 -18.19 -13.53 5.22
N TYR A 101 -18.93 -12.85 6.12
CA TYR A 101 -19.01 -13.23 7.54
C TYR A 101 -20.03 -14.33 7.85
N GLU A 102 -21.16 -14.39 7.14
CA GLU A 102 -22.23 -15.36 7.46
C GLU A 102 -22.05 -16.73 6.83
N THR A 103 -21.46 -16.82 5.64
CA THR A 103 -21.51 -18.08 4.90
C THR A 103 -20.50 -19.09 5.39
N ASN A 104 -19.55 -18.70 6.25
CA ASN A 104 -18.39 -19.52 6.55
C ASN A 104 -17.83 -20.09 5.23
N VAL A 105 -17.75 -19.22 4.20
CA VAL A 105 -17.40 -19.55 2.81
C VAL A 105 -16.25 -20.54 2.91
N GLU A 106 -16.46 -21.77 2.44
CA GLU A 106 -15.56 -22.91 2.70
C GLU A 106 -14.13 -22.40 2.78
N LEU A 107 -13.53 -22.55 3.97
CA LEU A 107 -12.19 -22.08 4.37
C LEU A 107 -11.05 -22.53 3.43
N ASP A 108 -11.41 -23.24 2.36
CA ASP A 108 -10.58 -23.74 1.28
C ASP A 108 -10.36 -22.70 0.15
N LEU A 109 -11.19 -21.65 0.05
CA LEU A 109 -11.10 -20.62 -1.01
C LEU A 109 -10.59 -19.25 -0.52
N ILE A 110 -10.68 -18.98 0.76
CA ILE A 110 -10.13 -17.79 1.41
C ILE A 110 -9.07 -18.30 2.38
N PRO A 111 -7.80 -17.92 2.21
CA PRO A 111 -6.76 -18.35 3.12
C PRO A 111 -7.16 -17.93 4.53
N SER A 112 -7.47 -18.93 5.37
CA SER A 112 -7.73 -18.79 6.81
C SER A 112 -6.51 -18.27 7.61
N SER A 113 -5.50 -17.77 6.90
CA SER A 113 -4.21 -17.32 7.36
C SER A 113 -4.00 -15.80 7.32
N LEU A 114 -4.95 -15.01 6.79
CA LEU A 114 -4.80 -13.55 6.85
C LEU A 114 -4.88 -13.08 8.30
N SER A 115 -3.83 -12.41 8.77
CA SER A 115 -3.80 -11.69 10.03
C SER A 115 -4.76 -10.48 10.01
N ASP A 116 -5.08 -9.94 11.19
CA ASP A 116 -5.93 -8.73 11.31
C ASP A 116 -5.37 -7.54 10.50
N VAL A 117 -4.04 -7.42 10.43
CA VAL A 117 -3.38 -6.37 9.64
C VAL A 117 -3.58 -6.60 8.15
N GLU A 118 -3.42 -7.84 7.69
CA GLU A 118 -3.61 -8.18 6.28
C GLU A 118 -5.07 -8.03 5.86
N TRP A 119 -6.01 -8.38 6.74
CA TRP A 119 -7.43 -8.14 6.52
C TRP A 119 -7.76 -6.65 6.41
N CYS A 120 -7.21 -5.81 7.29
CA CYS A 120 -7.35 -4.36 7.20
C CYS A 120 -6.84 -3.80 5.86
N GLN A 121 -5.75 -4.35 5.33
CA GLN A 121 -5.21 -3.94 4.03
C GLN A 121 -6.13 -4.33 2.87
N VAL A 122 -6.72 -5.54 2.90
CA VAL A 122 -7.73 -5.96 1.91
C VAL A 122 -8.95 -5.03 1.95
N LEU A 123 -9.46 -4.72 3.13
CA LEU A 123 -10.60 -3.81 3.30
C LEU A 123 -10.30 -2.40 2.78
N ALA A 124 -9.10 -1.89 3.01
CA ALA A 124 -8.68 -0.59 2.49
C ALA A 124 -8.69 -0.58 0.94
N ALA A 125 -8.12 -1.61 0.32
CA ALA A 125 -8.10 -1.74 -1.14
C ALA A 125 -9.53 -1.94 -1.73
N PHE A 126 -10.37 -2.70 -1.03
CA PHE A 126 -11.77 -2.91 -1.42
C PHE A 126 -12.60 -1.62 -1.33
N ALA A 127 -12.40 -0.81 -0.28
CA ALA A 127 -13.06 0.48 -0.13
C ALA A 127 -12.65 1.46 -1.24
N GLU A 128 -11.36 1.53 -1.56
CA GLU A 128 -10.85 2.35 -2.68
C GLU A 128 -11.48 1.96 -4.01
N TRP A 129 -11.54 0.65 -4.31
CA TRP A 129 -12.22 0.14 -5.50
C TRP A 129 -13.71 0.50 -5.53
N GLY A 130 -14.41 0.36 -4.40
CA GLY A 130 -15.83 0.66 -4.29
C GLY A 130 -16.14 2.14 -4.55
N LEU A 131 -15.32 3.05 -4.00
CA LEU A 131 -15.45 4.50 -4.24
C LEU A 131 -15.29 4.84 -5.73
N ASN A 132 -14.29 4.28 -6.39
CA ASN A 132 -14.04 4.49 -7.82
C ASN A 132 -15.18 3.92 -8.69
N SER A 133 -15.70 2.75 -8.32
CA SER A 133 -16.78 2.08 -9.07
C SER A 133 -18.11 2.84 -8.96
N CYS A 134 -18.42 3.38 -7.77
CA CYS A 134 -19.62 4.20 -7.55
C CYS A 134 -19.56 5.55 -8.29
N GLN A 135 -18.37 6.16 -8.41
CA GLN A 135 -18.19 7.40 -9.17
C GLN A 135 -18.38 7.20 -10.68
N ASN A 136 -17.94 6.05 -11.21
CA ASN A 136 -18.07 5.71 -12.63
C ASN A 136 -19.46 5.14 -13.01
N GLY A 137 -20.32 4.86 -12.03
CA GLY A 137 -21.70 4.40 -12.24
C GLY A 137 -22.73 5.53 -12.43
N ASN A 138 -22.30 6.79 -12.35
CA ASN A 138 -23.11 7.96 -12.69
C ASN A 138 -22.65 8.52 -14.05
N SER A 139 -23.06 7.90 -15.14
CA SER A 139 -23.01 8.45 -16.51
C SER A 139 -24.18 7.91 -17.31
#